data_AF-A0AAV0TZL4-F1
#
_entry.id   AF-A0AAV0TZL4-F1
#
_cell.length_a   1.000
_cell.length_b   1.000
_cell.length_c   1.000
_cell.angle_alpha   90.00
_cell.angle_beta   90.00
_cell.angle_gamma   90.00
#
_symmetry.space_group_name_H-M   'P 1'
#
loop_
_entity.id
_entity.type
_entity.pdbx_description
1 polymer ?
#
loop_
_entity_poly.entity_id
_entity_poly.type
_entity_poly.pdbx_seq_one_letter_code
_entity_poly.pdbx_strand_id
1 'polypeptide(L)'
;MQAPMDKQTSRRLVKVTNYALVQVLKATVMRLRKVEMELGDLELALEDEQEEVESYSDDIDDCHDRIEDIDEFVRELEGGTVRTVSDVAAALLEMSEERNEEQKLLRVLGDARASHEHQFEQLHSRSVALEQERLLLVKTRYEICSLFRRNGVFDLVRRRLAVLDPKLL
;
A
#
# COMPACT_ATOMS: atom_id res chain seq x y z
N MET A 1 3.86 -44.80 36.17
CA MET A 1 4.71 -44.12 37.18
C MET A 1 4.89 -42.67 36.76
N GLN A 2 4.22 -41.72 37.40
CA GLN A 2 4.53 -40.28 37.26
C GLN A 2 5.67 -39.97 38.22
N ALA A 3 6.86 -39.65 37.69
CA ALA A 3 7.94 -39.14 38.52
C ALA A 3 7.49 -37.81 39.15
N PRO A 4 7.72 -37.59 40.47
CA PRO A 4 7.40 -36.32 41.08
C PRO A 4 8.34 -35.27 40.50
N MET A 5 7.82 -34.39 39.64
CA MET A 5 8.55 -33.19 39.25
C MET A 5 8.86 -32.40 40.53
N ASP A 6 10.15 -32.24 40.82
CA ASP A 6 10.62 -31.37 41.89
C ASP A 6 10.05 -29.95 41.72
N LYS A 7 9.49 -29.39 42.80
CA LYS A 7 8.89 -28.05 42.83
C LYS A 7 9.86 -26.98 42.35
N GLN A 8 11.17 -27.19 42.53
CA GLN A 8 12.22 -26.30 42.03
C GLN A 8 12.34 -26.37 40.50
N THR A 9 12.23 -27.56 39.92
CA THR A 9 12.25 -27.80 38.47
C THR A 9 10.99 -27.22 37.80
N SER A 10 9.79 -27.41 38.38
CA SER A 10 8.56 -26.76 37.87
C SER A 10 8.63 -25.24 37.95
N ARG A 11 9.16 -24.66 39.04
CA ARG A 11 9.35 -23.20 39.16
C ARG A 11 10.35 -22.65 38.15
N ARG A 12 11.42 -23.40 37.84
CA ARG A 12 12.41 -23.02 36.81
C ARG A 12 11.79 -23.07 35.41
N LEU A 13 11.06 -24.14 35.08
CA LEU A 13 10.35 -24.28 33.80
C LEU A 13 9.37 -23.13 33.57
N VAL A 14 8.50 -22.81 34.54
CA VAL A 14 7.55 -21.68 34.44
C VAL A 14 8.26 -20.33 34.26
N LYS A 15 9.39 -20.11 34.95
CA LYS A 15 10.18 -18.87 34.78
C LYS A 15 10.82 -18.77 33.39
N VAL A 16 11.39 -19.85 32.88
CA VAL A 16 12.01 -19.89 31.53
C VAL A 16 10.95 -19.68 30.45
N THR A 17 9.78 -20.34 30.57
CA THR A 17 8.66 -20.17 29.64
C THR A 17 8.10 -18.75 29.66
N ASN A 18 7.92 -18.15 30.84
CA ASN A 18 7.44 -16.77 30.95
C ASN A 18 8.45 -15.75 30.40
N TYR A 19 9.75 -15.95 30.62
CA TYR A 19 10.79 -15.09 30.04
C TYR A 19 10.79 -15.15 28.51
N ALA A 20 10.71 -16.34 27.94
CA ALA A 20 10.63 -16.52 26.48
C ALA A 20 9.39 -15.82 25.91
N LEU A 21 8.22 -15.98 26.53
CA LEU A 21 6.99 -15.31 26.10
C LEU A 21 7.10 -13.78 26.19
N VAL A 22 7.83 -13.22 27.16
CA VAL A 22 8.08 -11.77 27.23
C VAL A 22 8.95 -11.31 26.08
N GLN A 23 9.98 -12.07 25.70
CA GLN A 23 10.81 -11.74 24.54
C GLN A 23 10.02 -11.78 23.23
N VAL A 24 9.17 -12.81 23.05
CA VAL A 24 8.26 -12.88 21.91
C VAL A 24 7.31 -11.69 21.89
N LEU A 25 6.66 -11.37 23.02
CA LEU A 25 5.76 -10.21 23.11
C LEU A 25 6.47 -8.90 22.76
N LYS A 26 7.70 -8.70 23.24
CA LYS A 26 8.50 -7.51 22.92
C LYS A 26 8.80 -7.43 21.42
N ALA A 27 9.21 -8.54 20.81
CA ALA A 27 9.48 -8.62 19.37
C ALA A 27 8.19 -8.37 18.56
N THR A 28 7.07 -8.98 18.95
CA THR A 28 5.76 -8.79 18.32
C THR A 28 5.32 -7.33 18.36
N VAL A 29 5.44 -6.65 19.51
CA VAL A 29 5.07 -5.24 19.64
C VAL A 29 6.01 -4.33 18.82
N MET A 30 7.30 -4.65 18.79
CA MET A 30 8.26 -3.91 17.96
C MET A 30 7.94 -4.06 16.47
N ARG A 31 7.66 -5.29 16.01
CA ARG A 31 7.27 -5.53 14.62
C ARG A 31 5.93 -4.89 14.27
N LEU A 32 4.93 -4.92 15.16
CA LEU A 32 3.64 -4.23 14.96
C LEU A 32 3.84 -2.74 14.65
N ARG A 33 4.64 -2.04 15.46
CA ARG A 33 4.93 -0.62 15.22
C ARG A 33 5.60 -0.40 13.87
N LYS A 34 6.52 -1.29 13.50
CA LYS A 34 7.19 -1.21 12.19
C LYS A 34 6.22 -1.43 11.04
N VAL A 35 5.34 -2.43 11.16
CA VAL A 35 4.30 -2.71 10.16
C VAL A 35 3.31 -1.54 10.07
N GLU A 36 2.93 -0.92 11.18
CA GLU A 36 2.05 0.26 11.18
C GLU A 36 2.68 1.45 10.46
N MET A 37 3.99 1.68 10.64
CA MET A 37 4.71 2.70 9.86
C MET A 37 4.79 2.33 8.38
N GLU A 38 5.20 1.09 8.06
CA GLU A 38 5.31 0.60 6.68
C GLU A 38 3.97 0.66 5.92
N LEU A 39 2.84 0.39 6.61
CA LEU A 39 1.51 0.53 6.03
C LEU A 39 1.16 1.99 5.73
N GLY A 40 1.50 2.93 6.63
CA GLY A 40 1.29 4.35 6.39
C GLY A 40 2.12 4.88 5.22
N ASP A 41 3.38 4.46 5.10
CA ASP A 41 4.22 4.81 3.96
C ASP A 41 3.67 4.24 2.63
N LEU A 42 3.10 3.03 2.67
CA LEU A 42 2.47 2.41 1.50
C LEU A 42 1.13 3.04 1.12
N GLU A 43 0.35 3.51 2.08
CA GLU A 43 -0.91 4.21 1.83
C GLU A 43 -0.65 5.49 1.03
N LEU A 44 0.33 6.30 1.46
CA LEU A 44 0.77 7.49 0.72
C LEU A 44 1.27 7.13 -0.70
N ALA A 45 2.13 6.11 -0.82
CA ALA A 45 2.63 5.71 -2.13
C ALA A 45 1.53 5.17 -3.06
N LEU A 46 0.49 4.52 -2.52
CA LEU A 46 -0.66 4.06 -3.30
C LEU A 46 -1.53 5.22 -3.77
N GLU A 47 -1.72 6.24 -2.94
CA GLU A 47 -2.40 7.48 -3.32
C GLU A 47 -1.64 8.19 -4.45
N ASP A 48 -0.31 8.33 -4.33
CA ASP A 48 0.54 8.93 -5.36
C ASP A 48 0.42 8.18 -6.70
N GLU A 49 0.57 6.84 -6.70
CA GLU A 49 0.45 6.05 -7.93
C GLU A 49 -0.97 6.11 -8.54
N GLN A 50 -2.00 6.21 -7.71
CA GLN A 50 -3.36 6.36 -8.21
C GLN A 50 -3.59 7.72 -8.86
N GLU A 51 -3.07 8.80 -8.27
CA GLU A 51 -3.13 10.15 -8.85
C GLU A 51 -2.43 10.20 -10.22
N GLU A 52 -1.26 9.56 -10.35
CA GLU A 52 -0.55 9.47 -11.64
C GLU A 52 -1.36 8.70 -12.69
N VAL A 53 -1.97 7.56 -12.33
CA VAL A 53 -2.82 6.79 -13.27
C VAL A 53 -4.03 7.61 -13.72
N GLU A 54 -4.66 8.36 -12.80
CA GLU A 54 -5.78 9.24 -13.11
C GLU A 54 -5.33 10.38 -14.04
N SER A 55 -4.22 11.06 -13.73
CA SER A 55 -3.65 12.12 -14.57
C SER A 55 -3.31 11.64 -15.98
N TYR A 56 -2.66 10.48 -16.11
CA TYR A 56 -2.37 9.93 -17.43
C TYR A 56 -3.62 9.49 -18.20
N SER A 57 -4.68 9.09 -17.49
CA SER A 57 -5.96 8.75 -18.14
C SER A 57 -6.63 10.00 -18.70
N ASP A 58 -6.62 11.10 -17.96
CA ASP A 58 -7.12 12.39 -18.42
C ASP A 58 -6.32 12.88 -19.65
N ASP A 59 -4.99 12.80 -19.60
CA ASP A 59 -4.13 13.19 -20.74
C ASP A 59 -4.37 12.32 -21.99
N ILE A 60 -4.69 11.03 -21.81
CA ILE A 60 -5.02 10.10 -22.90
C ILE A 60 -6.36 10.46 -23.52
N ASP A 61 -7.37 10.75 -22.71
CA ASP A 61 -8.71 11.16 -23.18
C ASP A 61 -8.60 12.48 -23.96
N ASP A 62 -7.84 13.44 -23.44
CA ASP A 62 -7.52 14.71 -24.12
C ASP A 62 -6.84 14.49 -25.49
N CYS A 63 -5.93 13.51 -25.61
CA CYS A 63 -5.33 13.16 -26.90
C CYS A 63 -6.36 12.55 -27.86
N HIS A 64 -7.30 11.75 -27.37
CA HIS A 64 -8.35 11.17 -28.18
C HIS A 64 -9.30 12.23 -28.73
N ASP A 65 -9.71 13.19 -27.90
CA ASP A 65 -10.54 14.33 -28.30
C ASP A 65 -9.83 15.16 -29.38
N ARG A 66 -8.54 15.47 -29.20
CA ARG A 66 -7.76 16.21 -30.22
C ARG A 66 -7.66 15.45 -31.54
N ILE A 67 -7.49 14.12 -31.51
CA ILE A 67 -7.48 13.32 -32.74
C ILE A 67 -8.85 13.34 -33.42
N GLU A 68 -9.94 13.28 -32.65
CA GLU A 68 -11.29 13.37 -33.20
C GLU A 68 -11.55 14.73 -33.85
N ASP A 69 -11.15 15.82 -33.20
CA ASP A 69 -11.22 17.19 -33.75
C ASP A 69 -10.44 17.32 -35.05
N ILE A 70 -9.21 16.77 -35.11
CA ILE A 70 -8.40 16.75 -36.33
C ILE A 70 -9.09 15.93 -37.43
N ASP A 71 -9.59 14.74 -37.10
CA ASP A 71 -10.27 13.86 -38.05
C ASP A 71 -11.58 14.51 -38.57
N GLU A 72 -12.30 15.26 -37.73
CA GLU A 72 -13.46 16.06 -38.14
C GLU A 72 -13.04 17.19 -39.09
N PHE A 73 -12.06 18.01 -38.70
CA PHE A 73 -11.60 19.13 -39.51
C PHE A 73 -11.09 18.68 -40.89
N VAL A 74 -10.31 17.59 -40.95
CA VAL A 74 -9.84 17.01 -42.21
C VAL A 74 -11.02 16.60 -43.10
N ARG A 75 -12.03 15.91 -42.55
CA ARG A 75 -13.23 15.53 -43.31
C ARG A 75 -13.98 16.74 -43.86
N GLU A 76 -14.15 17.79 -43.06
CA GLU A 76 -14.84 19.02 -43.49
C GLU A 76 -14.07 19.78 -44.57
N LEU A 77 -12.73 19.79 -44.47
CA LEU A 77 -11.84 20.43 -45.41
C LEU A 77 -11.83 19.69 -46.75
N GLU A 78 -11.71 18.36 -46.73
CA GLU A 78 -11.81 17.51 -47.93
C GLU A 78 -13.21 17.57 -48.58
N GLY A 79 -14.26 17.70 -47.77
CA GLY A 79 -15.63 17.89 -48.23
C GLY A 79 -15.92 19.26 -48.86
N GLY A 80 -14.98 20.21 -48.78
CA GLY A 80 -15.15 21.57 -49.28
C GLY A 80 -16.16 22.41 -48.47
N THR A 81 -16.47 21.97 -47.25
CA THR A 81 -17.34 22.69 -46.30
C THR A 81 -16.63 23.93 -45.77
N VAL A 82 -15.34 23.80 -45.47
CA VAL A 82 -14.48 24.91 -45.00
C VAL A 82 -13.96 25.71 -46.20
N ARG A 83 -14.55 26.89 -46.45
CA ARG A 83 -14.20 27.76 -47.58
C ARG A 83 -13.18 28.85 -47.24
N THR A 84 -12.80 28.97 -45.97
CA THR A 84 -11.90 29.99 -45.45
C THR A 84 -10.42 29.63 -45.61
N VAL A 85 -10.10 28.35 -45.78
CA VAL A 85 -8.74 27.85 -45.99
C VAL A 85 -8.38 27.97 -47.48
N SER A 86 -7.42 28.83 -47.79
CA SER A 86 -6.98 29.07 -49.17
C SER A 86 -6.02 28.02 -49.71
N ASP A 87 -5.21 27.41 -48.85
CA ASP A 87 -4.27 26.35 -49.19
C ASP A 87 -4.65 25.05 -48.47
N VAL A 88 -5.61 24.34 -49.06
CA VAL A 88 -6.13 23.08 -48.53
C VAL A 88 -5.04 22.02 -48.45
N ALA A 89 -4.12 21.98 -49.41
CA ALA A 89 -3.07 20.96 -49.43
C ALA A 89 -2.08 21.13 -48.28
N ALA A 90 -1.69 22.38 -47.98
CA ALA A 90 -0.84 22.68 -46.83
C ALA A 90 -1.54 22.34 -45.51
N ALA A 91 -2.80 22.74 -45.35
CA ALA A 91 -3.57 22.46 -44.14
C ALA A 91 -3.76 20.96 -43.90
N LEU A 92 -4.03 20.16 -44.95
CA LEU A 92 -4.12 18.70 -44.81
C LEU A 92 -2.79 18.06 -44.39
N LEU A 93 -1.67 18.59 -44.89
CA LEU A 93 -0.34 18.12 -44.49
C LEU A 93 -0.07 18.42 -43.01
N GLU A 94 -0.34 19.65 -42.57
CA GLU A 94 -0.21 20.07 -41.16
C GLU A 94 -1.05 19.20 -40.23
N MET A 95 -2.33 19.00 -40.54
CA MET A 95 -3.22 18.13 -39.76
C MET A 95 -2.75 16.68 -39.72
N SER A 96 -2.18 16.17 -40.81
CA SER A 96 -1.58 14.83 -40.83
C SER A 96 -0.35 14.73 -39.93
N GLU A 97 0.44 15.80 -39.80
CA GLU A 97 1.60 15.85 -38.90
C GLU A 97 1.14 15.91 -37.44
N GLU A 98 0.23 16.83 -37.10
CA GLU A 98 -0.36 16.95 -35.76
C GLU A 98 -1.00 15.64 -35.30
N ARG A 99 -1.82 15.01 -36.15
CA ARG A 99 -2.44 13.71 -35.85
C ARG A 99 -1.39 12.63 -35.54
N ASN A 100 -0.28 12.63 -36.26
CA ASN A 100 0.81 11.68 -36.02
C ASN A 100 1.58 11.98 -34.73
N GLU A 101 1.68 13.25 -34.33
CA GLU A 101 2.23 13.65 -33.03
C GLU A 101 1.35 13.19 -31.88
N GLU A 102 0.04 13.43 -31.94
CA GLU A 102 -0.93 12.95 -30.94
C GLU A 102 -0.91 11.42 -30.84
N GLN A 103 -0.82 10.70 -31.96
CA GLN A 103 -0.69 9.25 -31.95
C GLN A 103 0.61 8.74 -31.31
N LYS A 104 1.71 9.48 -31.43
CA LYS A 104 2.97 9.14 -30.73
C LYS A 104 2.83 9.42 -29.24
N LEU A 105 2.22 10.55 -28.88
CA LEU A 105 1.97 10.92 -27.50
C LEU A 105 1.10 9.89 -26.79
N LEU A 106 0.01 9.44 -27.42
CA LEU A 106 -0.85 8.37 -26.91
C LEU A 106 -0.08 7.09 -26.55
N ARG A 107 0.90 6.70 -27.37
CA ARG A 107 1.72 5.52 -27.06
C ARG A 107 2.58 5.75 -25.81
N VAL A 108 3.22 6.92 -25.71
CA VAL A 108 4.06 7.27 -24.57
C VAL A 108 3.23 7.34 -23.27
N LEU A 109 2.07 8.00 -23.32
CA LEU A 109 1.16 8.08 -22.17
C LEU A 109 0.62 6.70 -21.79
N GLY A 110 0.23 5.88 -22.77
CA GLY A 110 -0.22 4.52 -22.53
C GLY A 110 0.85 3.64 -21.87
N ASP A 111 2.09 3.72 -22.32
CA ASP A 111 3.23 3.00 -21.73
C ASP A 111 3.52 3.49 -20.30
N ALA A 112 3.46 4.81 -20.07
CA ALA A 112 3.64 5.42 -18.74
C ALA A 112 2.53 4.96 -17.77
N ARG A 113 1.26 5.10 -18.18
CA ARG A 113 0.11 4.65 -17.39
C ARG A 113 0.21 3.17 -17.03
N ALA A 114 0.53 2.30 -18.00
CA ALA A 114 0.67 0.87 -17.74
C ALA A 114 1.81 0.56 -16.73
N SER A 115 2.89 1.35 -16.76
CA SER A 115 3.97 1.25 -15.77
C SER A 115 3.51 1.63 -14.36
N HIS A 116 2.72 2.70 -14.22
CA HIS A 116 2.16 3.13 -12.94
C HIS A 116 1.09 2.16 -12.41
N GLU A 117 0.22 1.64 -13.28
CA GLU A 117 -0.73 0.57 -12.90
C GLU A 117 -0.01 -0.67 -12.36
N HIS A 118 1.10 -1.06 -13.00
CA HIS A 118 1.90 -2.17 -12.51
C HIS A 118 2.55 -1.89 -11.15
N GLN A 119 3.03 -0.66 -10.92
CA GLN A 119 3.58 -0.25 -9.62
C GLN A 119 2.49 -0.24 -8.54
N PHE A 120 1.31 0.29 -8.85
CA PHE A 120 0.15 0.26 -7.97
C PHE A 120 -0.21 -1.16 -7.55
N GLU A 121 -0.27 -2.11 -8.49
CA GLU A 121 -0.54 -3.54 -8.19
C GLU A 121 0.52 -4.13 -7.24
N GLN A 122 1.80 -3.82 -7.46
CA GLN A 122 2.89 -4.28 -6.60
C GLN A 122 2.76 -3.71 -5.18
N LEU A 123 2.54 -2.40 -5.05
CA LEU A 123 2.35 -1.74 -3.75
C LEU A 123 1.11 -2.28 -3.03
N HIS A 124 0.02 -2.48 -3.76
CA HIS A 124 -1.22 -3.02 -3.23
C HIS A 124 -1.03 -4.43 -2.69
N SER A 125 -0.36 -5.30 -3.45
CA SER A 125 -0.04 -6.66 -3.02
C SER A 125 0.81 -6.68 -1.73
N ARG A 126 1.75 -5.74 -1.61
CA ARG A 126 2.59 -5.58 -0.41
C ARG A 126 1.78 -5.08 0.78
N SER A 127 0.87 -4.14 0.57
CA SER A 127 -0.04 -3.64 1.61
C SER A 127 -0.88 -4.78 2.18
N VAL A 128 -1.53 -5.57 1.31
CA VAL A 128 -2.32 -6.75 1.72
C VAL A 128 -1.48 -7.75 2.54
N ALA A 129 -0.24 -8.02 2.12
CA ALA A 129 0.65 -8.92 2.86
C ALA A 129 0.99 -8.38 4.27
N LEU A 130 1.25 -7.07 4.39
CA LEU A 130 1.52 -6.43 5.68
C LEU A 130 0.29 -6.36 6.58
N GLU A 131 -0.90 -6.17 6.03
CA GLU A 131 -2.16 -6.24 6.79
C GLU A 131 -2.37 -7.64 7.39
N GLN A 132 -2.11 -8.68 6.61
CA GLN A 132 -2.15 -10.07 7.09
C GLN A 132 -1.13 -10.31 8.21
N GLU A 133 0.11 -9.82 8.03
CA GLU A 133 1.13 -9.90 9.07
C GLU A 133 0.68 -9.18 10.35
N ARG A 134 0.16 -7.96 10.23
CA ARG A 134 -0.38 -7.16 11.34
C ARG A 134 -1.44 -7.94 12.10
N LEU A 135 -2.37 -8.59 11.42
CA LEU A 135 -3.42 -9.39 12.05
C LEU A 135 -2.84 -10.56 12.86
N LEU A 136 -1.87 -11.29 12.30
CA LEU A 136 -1.20 -12.41 12.97
C LEU A 136 -0.43 -11.94 14.21
N LEU A 137 0.24 -10.80 14.12
CA LEU A 137 0.95 -10.20 15.24
C LEU A 137 -0.01 -9.73 16.34
N VAL A 138 -1.14 -9.11 16.00
CA VAL A 138 -2.18 -8.72 16.96
C VAL A 138 -2.73 -9.96 17.68
N LYS A 139 -3.00 -11.04 16.94
CA LYS A 139 -3.44 -12.32 17.51
C LYS A 139 -2.41 -12.89 18.48
N THR A 140 -1.14 -12.95 18.06
CA THR A 140 -0.02 -13.43 18.89
C THR A 140 0.10 -12.62 20.18
N ARG A 141 0.03 -11.28 20.08
CA ARG A 141 0.03 -10.37 21.23
C ARG A 141 -1.10 -10.70 22.19
N TYR A 142 -2.32 -10.89 21.67
CA TYR A 142 -3.49 -11.21 22.49
C TYR A 142 -3.35 -12.56 23.20
N GLU A 143 -2.88 -13.59 22.51
CA GLU A 143 -2.66 -14.93 23.05
C GLU A 143 -1.64 -14.92 24.20
N ILE A 144 -0.50 -14.24 24.01
CA ILE A 144 0.53 -14.11 25.05
C ILE A 144 -0.02 -13.33 26.26
N CYS A 145 -0.72 -12.22 26.04
CA CYS A 145 -1.36 -11.45 27.12
C CYS A 145 -2.41 -12.29 27.88
N SER A 146 -3.19 -13.11 27.18
CA SER A 146 -4.15 -14.04 27.78
C SER A 146 -3.45 -15.09 28.65
N LEU A 147 -2.31 -15.64 28.20
CA LEU A 147 -1.49 -16.55 29.01
C LEU A 147 -0.94 -15.86 30.27
N PHE A 148 -0.42 -14.64 30.14
CA PHE A 148 0.08 -13.87 31.29
C PHE A 148 -1.00 -13.55 32.31
N ARG A 149 -2.23 -13.27 31.87
CA ARG A 149 -3.38 -13.08 32.75
C ARG A 149 -3.72 -14.38 33.49
N ARG A 150 -3.86 -15.50 32.77
CA ARG A 150 -4.19 -16.81 33.36
C ARG A 150 -3.13 -17.31 34.35
N ASN A 151 -1.86 -17.03 34.07
CA ASN A 151 -0.74 -17.48 34.90
C ASN A 151 -0.39 -16.50 36.03
N GLY A 152 -1.18 -15.43 36.23
CA GLY A 152 -0.95 -14.43 37.28
C GLY A 152 0.32 -13.59 37.11
N VAL A 153 0.92 -13.60 35.91
CA VAL A 153 2.14 -12.83 35.61
C VAL A 153 1.86 -11.33 35.71
N PHE A 154 0.71 -10.86 35.20
CA PHE A 154 0.34 -9.46 35.30
C PHE A 154 0.12 -9.00 36.75
N ASP A 155 -0.51 -9.81 37.60
CA ASP A 155 -0.69 -9.48 39.01
C ASP A 155 0.65 -9.46 39.75
N LEU A 156 1.56 -10.37 39.42
CA LEU A 156 2.92 -10.37 39.95
C LEU A 156 3.69 -9.10 39.56
N VAL A 157 3.60 -8.69 38.29
CA VAL A 157 4.23 -7.45 37.80
C VAL A 157 3.60 -6.23 38.47
N ARG A 158 2.25 -6.15 38.57
CA ARG A 158 1.54 -5.05 39.24
C ARG A 158 1.98 -4.90 40.70
N ARG A 159 2.02 -6.01 41.46
CA ARG A 159 2.49 -5.99 42.86
C ARG A 159 3.95 -5.54 42.99
N ARG A 160 4.82 -5.91 42.05
CA ARG A 160 6.22 -5.46 42.04
C ARG A 160 6.35 -3.98 41.70
N LEU A 161 5.56 -3.49 40.74
CA LEU A 161 5.53 -2.08 40.39
C LEU A 161 4.96 -1.24 41.54
N ALA A 162 3.98 -1.74 42.28
CA ALA A 162 3.42 -1.08 43.45
C ALA A 162 4.41 -0.86 44.61
N VAL A 163 5.47 -1.68 44.69
CA VAL A 163 6.58 -1.45 45.63
C VAL A 163 7.41 -0.23 45.23
N LEU A 164 7.44 0.11 43.93
CA LEU A 164 8.18 1.25 43.38
C LEU A 164 7.30 2.51 43.29
N ASP A 165 6.00 2.34 43.04
CA ASP A 165 4.99 3.41 43.05
C ASP A 165 3.67 2.90 43.67
N PRO A 166 3.38 3.26 44.94
CA PRO A 166 2.20 2.79 45.66
C PRO A 166 0.86 3.18 45.02
N LYS A 167 0.83 4.15 44.10
CA LYS A 167 -0.40 4.58 43.40
C LYS A 167 -0.86 3.59 42.33
N LEU A 168 -0.08 2.55 42.04
CA LEU A 168 -0.37 1.51 41.05
C LEU A 168 -1.14 0.29 41.61
N LEU A 169 -1.54 0.34 42.88
CA LEU A 169 -2.37 -0.67 43.56
C LEU A 169 -3.86 -0.44 43.34
#